data_AF-A0A1Y4WJY6-F1
#
_entry.id   AF-A0A1Y4WJY6-F1
#
_cell.length_a   1.000
_cell.length_b   1.000
_cell.length_c   1.000
_cell.angle_alpha   90.00
_cell.angle_beta   90.00
_cell.angle_gamma   90.00
#
_symmetry.space_group_name_H-M   'P 1'
#
loop_
_entity.id
_entity.type
_entity.pdbx_description
1 polymer ?
#
loop_
_entity_poly.entity_id
_entity_poly.type
_entity_poly.pdbx_seq_one_letter_code
_entity_poly.pdbx_strand_id
1 'polypeptide(L)' 'MDKRTAEQLRRNYPDYVPLDVAAKYLGVSRRQLSWLIAEGREPYASVGGNIGKKQRYARVYTEPLIALLCGDREAGE' A
#
# COMPACT_ATOMS: atom_id res chain seq x y z
N MET A 1 -3.15 -2.64 -12.09
CA MET A 1 -2.51 -3.93 -11.68
C MET A 1 -3.24 -5.10 -12.33
N ASP A 2 -2.57 -6.20 -12.66
CA ASP A 2 -3.22 -7.41 -13.21
C ASP A 2 -3.95 -8.24 -12.14
N LYS A 3 -5.09 -8.83 -12.51
CA LYS A 3 -5.95 -9.62 -11.61
C LYS A 3 -5.19 -10.77 -10.94
N ARG A 4 -4.34 -11.48 -11.70
CA ARG A 4 -3.51 -12.58 -11.19
C ARG A 4 -2.55 -12.10 -10.08
N THR A 5 -1.98 -10.92 -10.25
CA THR A 5 -1.07 -10.32 -9.26
C THR A 5 -1.83 -9.92 -8.00
N ALA A 6 -3.06 -9.39 -8.13
CA ALA A 6 -3.91 -9.03 -7.00
C ALA A 6 -4.33 -10.27 -6.18
N GLU A 7 -4.73 -11.36 -6.85
CA GLU A 7 -5.05 -12.63 -6.20
C GLU A 7 -3.84 -13.24 -5.50
N GLN A 8 -2.66 -13.16 -6.13
CA GLN A 8 -1.42 -13.61 -5.50
C GLN A 8 -1.07 -12.79 -4.25
N LEU A 9 -1.33 -11.48 -4.29
CA LEU A 9 -1.12 -10.61 -3.14
C LEU A 9 -2.06 -10.95 -1.98
N ARG A 10 -3.35 -11.18 -2.27
CA ARG A 10 -4.34 -11.66 -1.28
C ARG A 10 -3.95 -12.99 -0.67
N ARG A 11 -3.38 -13.90 -1.45
CA ARG A 11 -2.95 -15.22 -0.98
C ARG A 11 -1.70 -15.15 -0.10
N ASN A 12 -0.73 -14.32 -0.47
CA ASN A 12 0.53 -14.19 0.26
C ASN A 12 0.42 -13.29 1.50
N TYR A 13 -0.46 -12.28 1.42
CA TYR A 13 -0.67 -11.25 2.42
C TYR A 13 -2.17 -11.01 2.57
N PRO A 14 -2.92 -11.84 3.31
CA PRO A 14 -4.38 -11.71 3.38
C PRO A 14 -4.83 -10.39 4.00
N ASP A 15 -4.19 -9.95 5.08
CA ASP A 15 -4.62 -8.76 5.83
C ASP A 15 -3.71 -7.54 5.60
N TYR A 16 -2.40 -7.75 5.58
CA TYR A 16 -1.41 -6.67 5.55
C TYR A 16 -0.19 -7.02 4.71
N VAL A 17 0.22 -6.04 3.91
CA VAL A 17 1.39 -6.08 3.03
C VAL A 17 2.55 -5.38 3.73
N PRO A 18 3.73 -6.01 3.82
CA PRO A 18 4.92 -5.34 4.33
C PRO A 18 5.30 -4.16 3.43
N LEU A 19 5.77 -3.06 4.03
CA LEU A 19 6.14 -1.84 3.32
C LEU A 19 7.13 -2.07 2.17
N ASP A 20 8.06 -3.02 2.31
CA ASP A 20 9.02 -3.34 1.26
C ASP A 20 8.35 -3.86 -0.02
N VAL A 21 7.30 -4.66 0.14
CA VAL A 21 6.52 -5.22 -0.96
C VAL A 21 5.61 -4.14 -1.54
N ALA A 22 4.86 -3.42 -0.70
CA ALA A 22 3.98 -2.34 -1.16
C ALA A 22 4.73 -1.21 -1.88
N ALA A 23 5.93 -0.85 -1.39
CA ALA A 23 6.80 0.14 -1.99
C ALA A 23 7.17 -0.19 -3.44
N LYS A 24 7.43 -1.48 -3.75
CA LYS A 24 7.73 -1.95 -5.11
C LYS A 24 6.56 -1.74 -6.07
N TYR A 25 5.33 -2.01 -5.62
CA TYR A 25 4.14 -1.80 -6.44
C TYR A 25 3.82 -0.31 -6.67
N LEU A 26 4.15 0.53 -5.68
CA LEU A 26 3.88 1.97 -5.71
C LEU A 26 5.02 2.79 -6.33
N GLY A 27 6.12 2.15 -6.75
CA GLY A 27 7.27 2.84 -7.38
C GLY A 27 8.04 3.76 -6.43
N VAL A 28 7.94 3.57 -5.12
CA VAL A 28 8.59 4.42 -4.11
C VAL A 28 9.54 3.60 -3.23
N SER A 29 10.46 4.26 -2.54
CA SER A 29 11.29 3.59 -1.54
C SER A 29 10.50 3.25 -0.27
N ARG A 30 10.85 2.17 0.43
CA ARG A 30 10.25 1.79 1.73
C ARG A 30 10.23 2.94 2.74
N ARG A 31 11.33 3.70 2.84
CA ARG A 31 11.44 4.88 3.71
C ARG A 31 10.47 5.99 3.28
N GLN A 32 10.38 6.24 1.98
CA GLN A 32 9.49 7.24 1.41
C GLN A 32 8.03 6.88 1.64
N LEU A 33 7.66 5.61 1.40
CA LEU A 33 6.30 5.12 1.67
C LEU A 33 5.92 5.27 3.15
N SER A 34 6.82 4.89 4.05
CA SER A 34 6.60 5.07 5.49
C SER A 34 6.41 6.54 5.88
N TRP A 35 7.15 7.45 5.24
CA TRP A 35 7.04 8.88 5.49
C TRP A 35 5.72 9.44 4.92
N LEU A 36 5.35 9.08 3.69
CA LEU A 36 4.10 9.49 3.05
C LEU A 36 2.86 9.07 3.86
N ILE A 37 2.85 7.82 4.35
CA ILE A 37 1.80 7.31 5.23
C ILE A 37 1.78 8.09 6.56
N ALA A 38 2.95 8.34 7.16
CA ALA A 38 3.05 9.07 8.42
C ALA A 38 2.66 10.55 8.30
N GLU A 39 2.87 11.16 7.14
CA GLU A 39 2.49 12.54 6.83
C GLU A 39 1.02 12.66 6.42
N GLY A 40 0.30 11.54 6.25
CA GLY A 40 -1.10 11.56 5.83
C GLY A 40 -1.28 11.97 4.36
N ARG A 41 -0.26 11.74 3.52
CA ARG A 41 -0.31 12.07 2.08
C ARG A 41 -1.15 11.06 1.33
N GLU A 42 -2.24 11.52 0.72
CA GLU A 42 -2.99 10.72 -0.24
C GLU A 42 -2.19 10.48 -1.53
N PRO A 43 -2.36 9.34 -2.21
CA PRO A 43 -3.26 8.23 -1.85
C PRO A 43 -2.65 7.22 -0.84
N TYR A 44 -1.41 7.43 -0.40
CA TYR A 44 -0.65 6.49 0.44
C TYR A 44 -1.25 6.33 1.85
N ALA A 45 -1.77 7.41 2.42
CA ALA A 45 -2.45 7.40 3.73
C ALA A 45 -3.76 6.59 3.71
N SER A 46 -4.42 6.48 2.56
CA SER A 46 -5.68 5.74 2.43
C SER A 46 -5.46 4.24 2.35
N VAL A 47 -4.25 3.80 1.97
CA VAL A 47 -3.89 2.38 1.92
C VAL A 47 -3.12 1.89 3.14
N GLY A 48 -2.60 2.80 3.96
CA GLY A 48 -1.75 2.46 5.09
C GLY A 48 -2.06 3.21 6.37
N GLY A 49 -2.02 2.48 7.49
CA GLY A 49 -2.22 3.04 8.82
C GLY A 49 -0.91 3.10 9.61
N ASN A 50 -0.68 4.19 10.34
CA ASN A 50 0.42 4.28 11.32
C ASN A 50 -0.03 3.65 12.65
N ILE A 51 0.37 2.40 12.89
CA ILE A 51 0.00 1.68 14.11
C ILE A 51 1.14 1.80 15.13
N GLY A 52 1.20 2.93 15.83
CA GLY A 52 2.08 3.08 16.97
C GLY A 52 2.33 4.52 17.41
N LYS A 53 2.02 4.84 18.67
CA LYS A 53 2.41 6.10 19.33
C LYS A 53 3.92 6.19 19.62
N LYS A 54 4.66 5.06 19.63
CA LYS A 54 6.09 4.99 19.99
C LYS A 54 7.00 4.38 18.92
N GLN A 55 6.49 3.52 18.04
CA GLN A 55 7.27 2.96 16.93
C GLN A 55 6.47 3.21 15.65
N ARG A 56 7.03 4.00 14.73
CA ARG A 56 6.44 4.33 13.41
C ARG A 56 6.43 3.08 12.53
N TYR A 57 5.52 2.18 12.79
CA TYR A 57 5.25 1.05 11.90
C TYR A 57 4.02 1.39 11.06
N ALA A 58 4.28 1.85 9.84
CA ALA A 58 3.23 1.93 8.82
C ALA A 58 2.92 0.51 8.32
N ARG A 59 1.66 0.10 8.41
CA ARG A 59 1.16 -1.12 7.75
C ARG A 59 0.36 -0.71 6.53
N VAL A 60 0.52 -1.45 5.44
CA VAL A 60 -0.29 -1.27 4.23
C VAL A 60 -1.31 -2.40 4.20
N TYR A 61 -2.58 -2.06 4.05
CA TYR A 61 -3.65 -3.03 3.96
C TYR A 61 -3.75 -3.57 2.54
N THR A 62 -3.91 -4.89 2.40
CA THR A 62 -3.89 -5.55 1.10
C THR A 62 -5.03 -5.09 0.18
N GLU A 63 -6.25 -5.07 0.69
CA GLU A 63 -7.43 -4.68 -0.11
C GLU A 63 -7.38 -3.21 -0.56
N PRO A 64 -7.10 -2.23 0.32
CA PRO A 64 -6.87 -0.85 -0.08
C PRO A 64 -5.73 -0.67 -1.08
N LEU A 65 -4.61 -1.39 -0.91
CA LEU A 65 -3.50 -1.33 -1.86
C LEU A 65 -3.92 -1.84 -3.25
N ILE A 66 -4.64 -2.96 -3.31
CA ILE A 66 -5.16 -3.50 -4.56
C ILE A 66 -6.15 -2.52 -5.19
N ALA A 67 -7.07 -1.96 -4.40
CA ALA A 67 -8.06 -0.99 -4.87
C ALA A 67 -7.38 0.24 -5.47
N LEU A 68 -6.36 0.78 -4.81
CA LEU A 68 -5.57 1.90 -5.32
C LEU A 68 -4.88 1.54 -6.64
N LEU A 69 -4.17 0.41 -6.69
CA LEU A 69 -3.41 0.00 -7.88
C LEU A 69 -4.28 -0.49 -9.04
N CYS A 70 -5.55 -0.81 -8.78
CA CYS A 70 -6.53 -1.20 -9.79
C CYS A 70 -7.29 0.04 -10.29
N GLY A 71 -7.78 0.88 -9.39
CA GLY A 71 -8.53 2.10 -9.70
C GLY A 71 -7.70 3.20 -10.34
N ASP A 72 -6.39 3.29 -10.06
CA ASP A 72 -5.47 4.21 -10.77
C ASP A 72 -5.40 3.90 -12.29
N ARG A 73 -5.77 2.68 -12.70
CA ARG A 73 -5.84 2.29 -14.11
C ARG A 73 -7.16 2.68 -14.79
N GLU A 74 -8.19 3.04 -14.02
CA GLU A 74 -9.52 3.43 -14.53
C GLU A 74 -9.70 4.96 -14.61
N ALA A 75 -8.82 5.75 -13.99
CA ALA A 75 -8.84 7.22 -14.03
C ALA A 75 -8.03 7.82 -15.20
N GLY A 76 -7.63 6.99 -16.18
CA GLY A 76 -6.77 7.37 -17.30
C GLY A 76 -7.37 7.05 -18.67
N GLU A 77 -8.69 7.24 -18.83
CA GLU A 77 -9.39 7.27 -20.13
C GLU A 77 -9.89 8.67 -20.46
#